data_AF-A0A375E7E1-F1
#
_entry.id   AF-A0A375E7E1-F1
#
_cell.length_a   1.000
_cell.length_b   1.000
_cell.length_c   1.000
_cell.angle_alpha   90.00
_cell.angle_beta   90.00
_cell.angle_gamma   90.00
#
_symmetry.space_group_name_H-M   'P 1'
#
loop_
_entity.id
_entity.type
_entity.pdbx_description
1 polymer ?
#
loop_
_entity_poly.entity_id
_entity_poly.type
_entity_poly.pdbx_seq_one_letter_code
_entity_poly.pdbx_strand_id
1 'polypeptide(L)'
;MQQIDLKRAALPLACLAILLAGCGGGGGDSNTAGAGPAASVPGPAGADGKTMLSGTNAPTADMGSDGDFYLNVSSSTLYGPKAGGEWPAGVSLIGPQGVAGAPGATLLHGAADPAAADGAVGSFYLNTTTSTLFGPKTADGWPAGISVVGLTGPVGPAGPAGADGAPGPAGEKGEQGEQGEKGDKGDPGEPGTGATVYTANFAVTAPPGGVGTYVMTGTGLTLQSSDPYFGAVMPVACEGGFTLTAILAGQVPARAAYTVTAHRVASGTALDQVDVLPITDASQCVLDNSERTCSAPATTPVAANDVVQVQVSGNTAFNWGGGLYVNLSCKSGN
;
A
#
# COMPACT_ATOMS: atom_id res chain seq x y z
N MET A 1 -3.59 -30.26 38.59
CA MET A 1 -2.19 -30.72 38.77
C MET A 1 -1.45 -30.49 37.47
N GLN A 2 -0.65 -29.44 37.41
CA GLN A 2 0.51 -29.36 36.52
C GLN A 2 1.43 -28.27 37.10
N GLN A 3 2.50 -28.70 37.77
CA GLN A 3 3.54 -27.84 38.27
C GLN A 3 4.38 -27.33 37.09
N ILE A 4 4.59 -26.02 37.05
CA ILE A 4 5.63 -25.42 36.22
C ILE A 4 6.84 -25.24 37.12
N ASP A 5 7.78 -26.18 36.99
CA ASP A 5 9.12 -26.11 37.57
C ASP A 5 9.96 -25.08 36.80
N LEU A 6 10.17 -23.91 37.41
CA LEU A 6 11.12 -22.93 36.89
C LEU A 6 12.49 -23.17 37.54
N LYS A 7 13.29 -24.04 36.91
CA LYS A 7 14.74 -24.14 37.14
C LYS A 7 15.40 -22.81 36.77
N ARG A 8 15.80 -22.02 37.77
CA ARG A 8 16.86 -21.00 37.61
C ARG A 8 18.18 -21.56 38.11
N ALA A 9 19.06 -21.79 37.15
CA ALA A 9 20.47 -22.04 37.38
C ALA A 9 21.16 -20.73 37.83
N ALA A 10 21.85 -20.79 38.97
CA ALA A 10 22.99 -19.93 39.26
C ALA A 10 24.01 -20.80 40.02
N LEU A 11 25.10 -21.13 39.33
CA LEU A 11 26.26 -21.87 39.85
C LEU A 11 27.21 -20.93 40.64
N PRO A 12 28.18 -21.47 41.40
CA PRO A 12 28.62 -20.99 42.70
C PRO A 12 30.08 -20.47 42.68
N LEU A 13 30.57 -20.00 43.84
CA LEU A 13 31.95 -19.91 44.38
C LEU A 13 31.98 -18.69 45.31
N ALA A 14 32.58 -18.62 46.49
CA ALA A 14 33.30 -19.49 47.43
C ALA A 14 33.38 -18.60 48.71
N CYS A 15 33.28 -19.05 49.94
CA CYS A 15 34.32 -19.62 50.81
C CYS A 15 33.76 -19.42 52.24
N LEU A 16 33.56 -20.48 53.03
CA LEU A 16 34.50 -20.98 54.04
C LEU A 16 34.62 -20.09 55.31
N ALA A 17 33.92 -20.46 56.38
CA ALA A 17 34.52 -20.66 57.71
C ALA A 17 33.46 -21.17 58.71
N ILE A 18 33.69 -22.40 59.20
CA ILE A 18 32.96 -23.06 60.29
C ILE A 18 33.46 -22.49 61.62
N LEU A 19 32.52 -22.11 62.49
CA LEU A 19 32.78 -21.78 63.90
C LEU A 19 33.08 -23.05 64.69
N LEU A 20 34.28 -23.16 65.28
CA LEU A 20 34.52 -23.99 66.47
C LEU A 20 34.91 -23.09 67.64
N ALA A 21 34.26 -23.35 68.77
CA ALA A 21 34.46 -22.69 70.05
C ALA A 21 35.89 -22.89 70.58
N GLY A 22 36.49 -21.79 71.06
CA GLY A 22 37.74 -21.77 71.80
C GLY A 22 37.60 -20.86 73.03
N CYS A 23 37.68 -21.47 74.20
CA CYS A 23 37.73 -20.84 75.51
C CYS A 23 39.14 -20.29 75.78
N GLY A 24 39.26 -19.09 76.38
CA GLY A 24 40.42 -18.71 77.19
C GLY A 24 41.11 -17.38 76.89
N GLY A 25 40.78 -16.35 77.68
CA GLY A 25 41.72 -15.55 78.49
C GLY A 25 42.74 -14.60 77.82
N GLY A 26 42.69 -13.31 78.23
CA GLY A 26 43.91 -12.49 78.40
C GLY A 26 43.84 -11.04 77.92
N GLY A 27 43.56 -10.13 78.86
CA GLY A 27 43.92 -8.70 79.00
C GLY A 27 44.44 -7.86 77.82
N GLY A 28 43.92 -6.63 77.74
CA GLY A 28 44.70 -5.48 77.26
C GLY A 28 43.92 -4.34 76.60
N ASP A 29 43.81 -3.23 77.32
CA ASP A 29 43.97 -1.85 76.83
C ASP A 29 42.80 -1.11 76.16
N SER A 30 42.28 -0.15 76.94
CA SER A 30 41.47 1.02 76.64
C SER A 30 41.62 1.62 75.23
N ASN A 31 40.48 1.86 74.56
CA ASN A 31 40.27 3.16 73.92
C ASN A 31 38.78 3.53 73.82
N THR A 32 38.44 4.67 74.42
CA THR A 32 37.14 5.32 74.38
C THR A 32 36.78 5.76 72.96
N ALA A 33 35.67 5.26 72.41
CA ALA A 33 35.06 5.79 71.19
C ALA A 33 33.63 6.27 71.49
N GLY A 34 33.33 7.50 71.07
CA GLY A 34 32.14 8.26 71.42
C GLY A 34 30.81 7.62 70.99
N ALA A 35 29.77 7.93 71.76
CA ALA A 35 28.39 7.57 71.46
C ALA A 35 27.90 8.32 70.20
N GLY A 36 27.67 7.58 69.11
CA GLY A 36 26.90 8.05 67.97
C GLY A 36 25.39 8.04 68.28
N PRO A 37 24.58 8.84 67.57
CA PRO A 37 23.16 9.02 67.86
C PRO A 37 22.40 7.71 67.65
N ALA A 38 21.50 7.38 68.58
CA ALA A 38 20.62 6.22 68.47
C ALA A 38 19.85 6.29 67.14
N ALA A 39 20.08 5.31 66.27
CA ALA A 39 19.32 5.16 65.04
C ALA A 39 17.84 4.98 65.41
N SER A 40 16.97 5.85 64.90
CA SER A 40 15.52 5.70 65.01
C SER A 40 15.12 4.38 64.39
N VAL A 41 14.48 3.51 65.17
CA VAL A 41 13.90 2.26 64.67
C VAL A 41 12.87 2.62 63.59
N PRO A 42 12.98 2.08 62.36
CA PRO A 42 11.93 2.23 61.36
C PRO A 42 10.60 1.74 61.94
N GLY A 43 9.52 2.53 61.77
CA GLY A 43 8.18 2.12 62.20
C GLY A 43 7.77 0.79 61.54
N PRO A 44 6.83 0.04 62.14
CA PRO A 44 6.36 -1.21 61.55
C PRO A 44 5.86 -0.95 60.12
N ALA A 45 6.12 -1.89 59.21
CA ALA A 45 5.55 -1.83 57.87
C ALA A 45 4.03 -1.67 57.96
N GLY A 46 3.46 -0.80 57.13
CA GLY A 46 1.99 -0.68 57.02
C GLY A 46 1.37 -2.02 56.63
N ALA A 47 0.12 -2.26 57.02
CA ALA A 47 -0.60 -3.47 56.63
C ALA A 47 -0.66 -3.61 55.10
N ASP A 48 -0.51 -4.84 54.60
CA ASP A 48 -0.56 -5.14 53.16
C ASP A 48 -1.84 -4.54 52.53
N GLY A 49 -1.67 -3.87 51.38
CA GLY A 49 -2.77 -3.27 50.64
C GLY A 49 -3.75 -4.31 50.10
N LYS A 50 -5.00 -3.90 49.86
CA LYS A 50 -6.01 -4.76 49.22
C LYS A 50 -5.61 -5.08 47.78
N THR A 51 -5.87 -6.31 47.34
CA THR A 51 -5.34 -6.85 46.09
C THR A 51 -6.41 -6.91 44.99
N MET A 52 -5.98 -6.76 43.73
CA MET A 52 -6.80 -7.02 42.54
C MET A 52 -6.49 -8.42 42.03
N LEU A 53 -7.46 -9.31 42.10
CA LEU A 53 -7.41 -10.67 41.57
C LEU A 53 -8.00 -10.71 40.16
N SER A 54 -7.70 -11.76 39.39
CA SER A 54 -8.32 -11.98 38.08
C SER A 54 -8.45 -13.45 37.72
N GLY A 55 -9.37 -13.77 36.82
CA GLY A 55 -9.52 -15.09 36.24
C GLY A 55 -10.67 -15.15 35.24
N THR A 56 -10.94 -16.33 34.70
CA THR A 56 -11.88 -16.54 33.58
C THR A 56 -13.29 -16.90 34.02
N ASN A 57 -13.49 -17.22 35.30
CA ASN A 57 -14.77 -17.61 35.88
C ASN A 57 -15.17 -16.61 36.97
N ALA A 58 -16.43 -16.65 37.42
CA ALA A 58 -16.84 -15.88 38.59
C ALA A 58 -16.02 -16.32 39.83
N PRO A 59 -15.63 -15.39 40.72
CA PRO A 59 -14.85 -15.73 41.89
C PRO A 59 -15.66 -16.59 42.86
N THR A 60 -15.00 -17.57 43.49
CA THR A 60 -15.61 -18.39 44.55
C THR A 60 -15.29 -17.81 45.93
N ALA A 61 -16.07 -18.18 46.95
CA ALA A 61 -15.90 -17.67 48.31
C ALA A 61 -14.50 -17.95 48.91
N ASP A 62 -13.80 -18.99 48.46
CA ASP A 62 -12.45 -19.32 48.92
C ASP A 62 -11.36 -18.43 48.29
N MET A 63 -11.70 -17.64 47.27
CA MET A 63 -10.73 -16.80 46.56
C MET A 63 -10.64 -15.41 47.20
N GLY A 64 -9.44 -14.99 47.56
CA GLY A 64 -9.16 -13.65 48.08
C GLY A 64 -9.62 -13.41 49.53
N SER A 65 -9.20 -12.27 50.07
CA SER A 65 -9.53 -11.78 51.41
C SER A 65 -10.53 -10.63 51.35
N ASP A 66 -11.18 -10.36 52.48
CA ASP A 66 -12.07 -9.20 52.59
C ASP A 66 -11.34 -7.88 52.29
N GLY A 67 -11.96 -7.09 51.41
CA GLY A 67 -11.42 -5.87 50.82
C GLY A 67 -10.81 -6.05 49.43
N ASP A 68 -10.59 -7.28 48.96
CA ASP A 68 -10.06 -7.53 47.62
C ASP A 68 -11.09 -7.27 46.52
N PHE A 69 -10.59 -7.01 45.32
CA PHE A 69 -11.38 -6.92 44.09
C PHE A 69 -11.00 -8.07 43.16
N TYR A 70 -11.92 -8.47 42.29
CA TYR A 70 -11.70 -9.55 41.33
C TYR A 70 -12.24 -9.17 39.95
N LEU A 71 -11.42 -9.32 38.91
CA LEU A 71 -11.82 -9.13 37.52
C LEU A 71 -12.02 -10.48 36.83
N ASN A 72 -13.26 -10.80 36.45
CA ASN A 72 -13.51 -11.85 35.47
C ASN A 72 -13.17 -11.30 34.08
N VAL A 73 -12.06 -11.76 33.50
CA VAL A 73 -11.57 -11.28 32.20
C VAL A 73 -12.33 -11.85 31.00
N SER A 74 -13.06 -12.95 31.18
CA SER A 74 -13.86 -13.55 30.11
C SER A 74 -15.19 -12.83 29.93
N SER A 75 -15.78 -12.33 31.02
CA SER A 75 -17.03 -11.55 30.99
C SER A 75 -16.81 -10.05 31.22
N SER A 76 -15.56 -9.60 31.35
CA SER A 76 -15.20 -8.23 31.72
C SER A 76 -16.02 -7.71 32.90
N THR A 77 -16.20 -8.55 33.93
CA THR A 77 -17.04 -8.24 35.10
C THR A 77 -16.16 -8.03 36.32
N LEU A 78 -16.31 -6.89 36.98
CA LEU A 78 -15.60 -6.54 38.20
C LEU A 78 -16.45 -6.90 39.43
N TYR A 79 -15.87 -7.66 40.35
CA TYR A 79 -16.45 -8.01 41.64
C TYR A 79 -15.65 -7.32 42.73
N GLY A 80 -16.34 -6.76 43.74
CA GLY A 80 -15.69 -6.27 44.95
C GLY A 80 -16.18 -4.91 45.46
N PRO A 81 -15.68 -4.48 46.62
CA PRO A 81 -14.74 -5.22 47.47
C PRO A 81 -15.40 -6.45 48.12
N LYS A 82 -14.66 -7.55 48.26
CA LYS A 82 -15.12 -8.74 48.99
C LYS A 82 -15.41 -8.38 50.45
N ALA A 83 -16.50 -8.89 51.02
CA ALA A 83 -16.88 -8.59 52.40
C ALA A 83 -17.61 -9.76 53.06
N GLY A 84 -17.27 -10.08 54.30
CA GLY A 84 -17.88 -11.18 55.04
C GLY A 84 -17.57 -12.55 54.45
N GLY A 85 -16.44 -12.71 53.75
CA GLY A 85 -16.10 -13.94 53.04
C GLY A 85 -16.84 -14.14 51.71
N GLU A 86 -17.74 -13.24 51.34
CA GLU A 86 -18.55 -13.32 50.11
C GLU A 86 -18.17 -12.26 49.09
N TRP A 87 -18.28 -12.62 47.81
CA TRP A 87 -18.13 -11.68 46.70
C TRP A 87 -19.47 -11.02 46.38
N PRO A 88 -19.54 -9.67 46.34
CA PRO A 88 -20.76 -8.98 45.93
C PRO A 88 -21.08 -9.25 44.46
N ALA A 89 -22.30 -8.93 44.03
CA ALA A 89 -22.70 -9.06 42.63
C ALA A 89 -21.74 -8.28 41.71
N GLY A 90 -21.31 -8.93 40.63
CA GLY A 90 -20.37 -8.35 39.69
C GLY A 90 -20.99 -7.24 38.84
N VAL A 91 -20.18 -6.24 38.50
CA VAL A 91 -20.53 -5.13 37.62
C VAL A 91 -19.86 -5.34 36.26
N SER A 92 -20.65 -5.35 35.18
CA SER A 92 -20.11 -5.38 33.82
C SER A 92 -19.34 -4.09 33.52
N LEU A 93 -18.10 -4.22 33.06
CA LEU A 93 -17.31 -3.11 32.54
C LEU A 93 -17.61 -2.83 31.06
N ILE A 94 -18.35 -3.70 30.40
CA ILE A 94 -18.82 -3.50 29.02
C ILE A 94 -20.10 -2.69 29.07
N GLY A 95 -20.06 -1.49 28.49
CA GLY A 95 -21.23 -0.64 28.29
C GLY A 95 -22.21 -1.21 27.25
N PRO A 96 -23.42 -0.66 27.15
CA PRO A 96 -24.36 -1.05 26.10
C PRO A 96 -23.72 -0.87 24.72
N GLN A 97 -24.00 -1.80 23.80
CA GLN A 97 -23.58 -1.68 22.41
C GLN A 97 -24.14 -0.37 21.83
N GLY A 98 -23.29 0.38 21.12
CA GLY A 98 -23.73 1.61 20.44
C GLY A 98 -24.81 1.34 19.40
N VAL A 99 -25.60 2.37 19.06
CA VAL A 99 -26.56 2.28 17.95
C VAL A 99 -25.83 1.89 16.66
N ALA A 100 -26.43 1.00 15.87
CA ALA A 100 -25.89 0.66 14.56
C ALA A 100 -25.82 1.94 13.69
N GLY A 101 -24.74 2.09 12.92
CA GLY A 101 -24.62 3.18 11.96
C GLY A 101 -25.74 3.15 10.91
N ALA A 102 -26.09 4.31 10.35
CA ALA A 102 -27.02 4.38 9.23
C ALA A 102 -26.51 3.51 8.05
N PRO A 103 -27.40 2.89 7.25
CA PRO A 103 -27.00 2.14 6.06
C PRO A 103 -26.07 2.98 5.17
N GLY A 104 -24.99 2.36 4.68
CA GLY A 104 -23.98 3.04 3.86
C GLY A 104 -24.57 3.61 2.56
N ALA A 105 -23.95 4.68 2.07
CA ALA A 105 -24.25 5.26 0.77
C ALA A 105 -24.08 4.21 -0.35
N THR A 106 -25.15 3.91 -1.08
CA THR A 106 -25.11 2.99 -2.22
C THR A 106 -24.79 3.74 -3.52
N LEU A 107 -23.99 3.14 -4.39
CA LEU A 107 -23.81 3.56 -5.78
C LEU A 107 -24.85 2.85 -6.66
N LEU A 108 -25.71 3.62 -7.31
CA LEU A 108 -26.75 3.18 -8.24
C LEU A 108 -26.31 3.47 -9.69
N HIS A 109 -26.97 2.84 -10.66
CA HIS A 109 -26.75 3.12 -12.07
C HIS A 109 -28.01 2.89 -12.93
N GLY A 110 -28.08 3.57 -14.07
CA GLY A 110 -29.16 3.37 -15.04
C GLY A 110 -28.99 4.20 -16.32
N ALA A 111 -29.85 3.97 -17.30
CA ALA A 111 -29.77 4.61 -18.62
C ALA A 111 -30.37 6.04 -18.66
N ALA A 112 -31.11 6.43 -17.62
CA ALA A 112 -31.71 7.75 -17.47
C ALA A 112 -31.19 8.45 -16.22
N ASP A 113 -31.34 9.76 -16.15
CA ASP A 113 -31.02 10.55 -14.97
C ASP A 113 -31.88 10.09 -13.77
N PRO A 114 -31.34 10.15 -12.55
CA PRO A 114 -32.03 9.60 -11.39
C PRO A 114 -33.26 10.43 -11.05
N ALA A 115 -34.38 9.75 -10.81
CA ALA A 115 -35.59 10.34 -10.29
C ALA A 115 -35.48 10.60 -8.78
N ALA A 116 -36.37 11.45 -8.25
CA ALA A 116 -36.43 11.74 -6.82
C ALA A 116 -36.69 10.49 -5.95
N ALA A 117 -37.30 9.43 -6.51
CA ALA A 117 -37.52 8.16 -5.83
C ALA A 117 -36.27 7.26 -5.79
N ASP A 118 -35.27 7.50 -6.64
CA ASP A 118 -34.11 6.62 -6.76
C ASP A 118 -33.11 6.89 -5.63
N GLY A 119 -32.77 5.86 -4.87
CA GLY A 119 -31.77 5.90 -3.82
C GLY A 119 -32.15 6.63 -2.52
N ALA A 120 -31.48 6.26 -1.44
CA ALA A 120 -31.58 6.96 -0.16
C ALA A 120 -30.71 8.23 -0.14
N VAL A 121 -30.95 9.14 0.80
CA VAL A 121 -30.05 10.27 1.08
C VAL A 121 -28.64 9.74 1.34
N GLY A 122 -27.63 10.36 0.71
CA GLY A 122 -26.23 9.93 0.71
C GLY A 122 -25.84 9.07 -0.49
N SER A 123 -26.79 8.55 -1.27
CA SER A 123 -26.50 7.69 -2.43
C SER A 123 -25.83 8.46 -3.57
N PHE A 124 -25.08 7.73 -4.41
CA PHE A 124 -24.57 8.20 -5.69
C PHE A 124 -25.29 7.46 -6.83
N TYR A 125 -25.39 8.06 -8.00
CA TYR A 125 -26.01 7.46 -9.18
C TYR A 125 -25.23 7.79 -10.45
N LEU A 126 -24.94 6.78 -11.26
CA LEU A 126 -24.31 6.95 -12.58
C LEU A 126 -25.33 6.76 -13.69
N ASN A 127 -25.60 7.82 -14.46
CA ASN A 127 -26.24 7.66 -15.76
C ASN A 127 -25.22 7.09 -16.74
N THR A 128 -25.38 5.84 -17.15
CA THR A 128 -24.45 5.11 -18.01
C THR A 128 -24.57 5.50 -19.49
N THR A 129 -25.67 6.13 -19.89
CA THR A 129 -25.88 6.59 -21.26
C THR A 129 -25.20 7.93 -21.51
N THR A 130 -25.30 8.85 -20.53
CA THR A 130 -24.68 10.18 -20.62
C THR A 130 -23.34 10.26 -19.91
N SER A 131 -22.90 9.16 -19.28
CA SER A 131 -21.71 9.12 -18.43
C SER A 131 -21.70 10.28 -17.42
N THR A 132 -22.84 10.50 -16.76
CA THR A 132 -23.02 11.58 -15.79
C THR A 132 -23.19 11.01 -14.39
N LEU A 133 -22.34 11.46 -13.47
CA LEU A 133 -22.40 11.08 -12.06
C LEU A 133 -23.24 12.11 -11.28
N PHE A 134 -24.21 11.62 -10.53
CA PHE A 134 -25.06 12.40 -9.63
C PHE A 134 -24.77 11.99 -8.19
N GLY A 135 -24.68 12.97 -7.29
CA GLY A 135 -24.63 12.73 -5.85
C GLY A 135 -23.58 13.54 -5.09
N PRO A 136 -23.54 13.39 -3.76
CA PRO A 136 -24.45 12.55 -2.97
C PRO A 136 -25.88 13.13 -2.95
N LYS A 137 -26.91 12.26 -3.01
CA LYS A 137 -28.32 12.66 -2.90
C LYS A 137 -28.56 13.35 -1.56
N THR A 138 -29.19 14.52 -1.54
CA THR A 138 -29.54 15.22 -0.30
C THR A 138 -31.02 14.97 0.04
N ALA A 139 -31.47 15.48 1.19
CA ALA A 139 -32.90 15.48 1.53
C ALA A 139 -33.75 16.25 0.49
N ASP A 140 -33.14 17.21 -0.21
CA ASP A 140 -33.79 18.03 -1.25
C ASP A 140 -33.77 17.35 -2.63
N GLY A 141 -33.10 16.21 -2.77
CA GLY A 141 -33.04 15.42 -4.00
C GLY A 141 -31.64 15.27 -4.58
N TRP A 142 -31.57 14.97 -5.87
CA TRP A 142 -30.30 14.78 -6.58
C TRP A 142 -29.68 16.12 -6.97
N PRO A 143 -28.39 16.36 -6.67
CA PRO A 143 -27.68 17.54 -7.16
C PRO A 143 -27.45 17.44 -8.68
N ALA A 144 -27.04 18.55 -9.30
CA ALA A 144 -26.68 18.57 -10.72
C ALA A 144 -25.57 17.55 -11.02
N GLY A 145 -25.75 16.80 -12.11
CA GLY A 145 -24.80 15.77 -12.53
C GLY A 145 -23.50 16.36 -13.10
N ILE A 146 -22.41 15.62 -12.93
CA ILE A 146 -21.10 15.91 -13.53
C ILE A 146 -20.77 14.88 -14.60
N SER A 147 -20.34 15.32 -15.80
CA SER A 147 -19.84 14.41 -16.83
C SER A 147 -18.53 13.78 -16.38
N VAL A 148 -18.43 12.45 -16.44
CA VAL A 148 -17.18 11.71 -16.19
C VAL A 148 -16.41 11.41 -17.47
N VAL A 149 -16.95 11.77 -18.65
CA VAL A 149 -16.20 11.78 -19.90
C VAL A 149 -15.49 13.13 -20.00
N GLY A 150 -14.16 13.09 -20.07
CA GLY A 150 -13.32 14.28 -20.26
C GLY A 150 -13.64 14.99 -21.58
N LEU A 151 -13.34 16.28 -21.65
CA LEU A 151 -13.48 17.04 -22.89
C LEU A 151 -12.71 16.34 -24.03
N THR A 152 -13.36 16.10 -25.16
CA THR A 152 -12.67 15.64 -26.37
C THR A 152 -11.50 16.59 -26.65
N GLY A 153 -10.28 16.06 -26.73
CA GLY A 153 -9.11 16.88 -27.04
C GLY A 153 -9.30 17.65 -28.34
N PRO A 154 -8.65 18.82 -28.51
CA PRO A 154 -8.72 19.56 -29.76
C PRO A 154 -8.27 18.66 -30.92
N VAL A 155 -8.93 18.77 -32.07
CA VAL A 155 -8.48 18.13 -33.32
C VAL A 155 -7.02 18.53 -33.55
N GLY A 156 -6.15 17.56 -33.81
CA GLY A 156 -4.74 17.82 -34.10
C GLY A 156 -4.58 18.80 -35.27
N PRO A 157 -3.50 19.60 -35.31
CA PRO A 157 -3.25 20.49 -36.44
C PRO A 157 -3.20 19.68 -37.75
N ALA A 158 -3.68 20.27 -38.85
CA ALA A 158 -3.51 19.69 -40.17
C ALA A 158 -2.02 19.42 -40.43
N GLY A 159 -1.71 18.27 -41.05
CA GLY A 159 -0.32 17.93 -41.41
C GLY A 159 0.31 19.02 -42.30
N PRO A 160 1.65 19.17 -42.25
CA PRO A 160 2.34 20.11 -43.14
C PRO A 160 2.03 19.78 -44.60
N ALA A 161 1.92 20.81 -45.45
CA ALA A 161 1.81 20.62 -46.88
C ALA A 161 2.98 19.76 -47.38
N GLY A 162 2.71 18.81 -48.29
CA GLY A 162 3.77 17.99 -48.88
C GLY A 162 4.82 18.88 -49.56
N ALA A 163 6.09 18.45 -49.49
CA ALA A 163 7.18 19.17 -50.15
C ALA A 163 6.89 19.31 -51.66
N ASP A 164 7.19 20.47 -52.22
CA ASP A 164 7.13 20.68 -53.66
C ASP A 164 7.96 19.60 -54.38
N GLY A 165 7.39 19.02 -55.45
CA GLY A 165 8.10 18.03 -56.25
C GLY A 165 9.42 18.59 -56.76
N ALA A 166 10.48 17.77 -56.75
CA ALA A 166 11.77 18.16 -57.28
C ALA A 166 11.61 18.73 -58.71
N PRO A 167 12.29 19.84 -59.05
CA PRO A 167 12.29 20.35 -60.41
C PRO A 167 12.65 19.23 -61.38
N GLY A 168 11.83 19.05 -62.42
CA GLY A 168 12.09 18.04 -63.44
C GLY A 168 13.49 18.25 -64.06
N PRO A 169 14.17 17.17 -64.49
CA PRO A 169 15.44 17.29 -65.18
C PRO A 169 15.30 18.22 -66.40
N ALA A 170 16.31 19.06 -66.64
CA ALA A 170 16.34 19.94 -67.79
C ALA A 170 16.26 19.11 -69.08
N GLY A 171 15.23 19.35 -69.90
CA GLY A 171 14.97 18.57 -71.11
C GLY A 171 16.06 18.77 -72.17
N GLU A 172 16.45 17.69 -72.85
CA GLU A 172 17.23 17.75 -74.08
C GLU A 172 16.37 18.30 -75.22
N LYS A 173 16.96 19.12 -76.09
CA LYS A 173 16.28 19.77 -77.22
C LYS A 173 16.01 18.75 -78.33
N GLY A 174 14.74 18.47 -78.63
CA GLY A 174 14.33 17.62 -79.77
C GLY A 174 12.82 17.54 -79.98
N GLU A 175 12.41 17.32 -81.23
CA GLU A 175 11.15 17.72 -81.88
C GLU A 175 9.83 17.08 -81.38
N GLN A 176 8.74 17.80 -81.68
CA GLN A 176 7.34 17.60 -81.29
C GLN A 176 6.81 16.16 -81.47
N GLY A 177 6.37 15.56 -80.37
CA GLY A 177 5.51 14.38 -80.32
C GLY A 177 4.27 14.65 -79.47
N GLU A 178 3.13 14.06 -79.84
CA GLU A 178 1.84 14.26 -79.18
C GLU A 178 1.90 13.92 -77.68
N GLN A 179 1.33 14.82 -76.88
CA GLN A 179 1.32 14.75 -75.43
C GLN A 179 0.55 13.51 -74.95
N GLY A 180 1.26 12.57 -74.32
CA GLY A 180 0.65 11.46 -73.60
C GLY A 180 -0.15 11.96 -72.39
N GLU A 181 -1.28 11.30 -72.12
CA GLU A 181 -2.17 11.64 -71.00
C GLU A 181 -1.41 11.62 -69.67
N LYS A 182 -1.65 12.67 -68.88
CA LYS A 182 -1.09 12.84 -67.54
C LYS A 182 -1.53 11.67 -66.65
N GLY A 183 -0.57 10.91 -66.13
CA GLY A 183 -0.85 9.84 -65.18
C GLY A 183 -1.55 10.35 -63.93
N ASP A 184 -2.49 9.56 -63.41
CA ASP A 184 -3.28 9.85 -62.22
C ASP A 184 -2.37 10.18 -61.02
N LYS A 185 -2.83 11.15 -60.22
CA LYS A 185 -2.20 11.52 -58.95
C LYS A 185 -2.14 10.27 -58.07
N GLY A 186 -0.94 9.89 -57.61
CA GLY A 186 -0.80 8.80 -56.65
C GLY A 186 -1.66 9.05 -55.41
N ASP A 187 -2.32 7.99 -54.93
CA ASP A 187 -3.16 8.04 -53.74
C ASP A 187 -2.42 8.67 -52.56
N PRO A 188 -3.08 9.49 -51.72
CA PRO A 188 -2.52 9.93 -50.46
C PRO A 188 -2.00 8.74 -49.67
N GLY A 189 -0.78 8.84 -49.12
CA GLY A 189 -0.26 7.81 -48.22
C GLY A 189 -1.24 7.57 -47.06
N GLU A 190 -1.40 6.31 -46.67
CA GLU A 190 -2.31 5.95 -45.57
C GLU A 190 -2.00 6.78 -44.32
N PRO A 191 -3.04 7.26 -43.60
CA PRO A 191 -2.86 7.87 -42.29
C PRO A 191 -2.03 6.94 -41.39
N GLY A 192 -1.05 7.49 -40.69
CA GLY A 192 -0.20 6.73 -39.76
C GLY A 192 -1.05 5.88 -38.82
N THR A 193 -0.85 4.56 -38.88
CA THR A 193 -1.62 3.57 -38.14
C THR A 193 -1.31 3.65 -36.64
N GLY A 194 -2.32 3.95 -35.83
CA GLY A 194 -2.32 3.84 -34.36
C GLY A 194 -2.10 5.13 -33.58
N ALA A 195 -3.17 5.72 -33.04
CA ALA A 195 -3.08 6.75 -32.00
C ALA A 195 -2.63 6.13 -30.67
N THR A 196 -1.86 6.86 -29.86
CA THR A 196 -1.64 6.49 -28.45
C THR A 196 -2.94 6.71 -27.68
N VAL A 197 -3.56 5.63 -27.19
CA VAL A 197 -4.92 5.70 -26.59
C VAL A 197 -4.89 5.72 -25.06
N TYR A 198 -3.79 5.28 -24.44
CA TYR A 198 -3.65 5.26 -22.99
C TYR A 198 -2.21 5.56 -22.55
N THR A 199 -2.08 6.31 -21.45
CA THR A 199 -0.80 6.65 -20.83
C THR A 199 -0.89 6.51 -19.32
N ALA A 200 -0.05 5.64 -18.73
CA ALA A 200 0.13 5.57 -17.28
C ALA A 200 1.48 6.17 -16.89
N ASN A 201 1.47 7.07 -15.90
CA ASN A 201 2.67 7.69 -15.35
C ASN A 201 2.88 7.24 -13.91
N PHE A 202 4.08 6.77 -13.61
CA PHE A 202 4.47 6.35 -12.28
C PHE A 202 5.64 7.22 -11.83
N ALA A 203 5.54 7.84 -10.65
CA ALA A 203 6.59 8.67 -10.09
C ALA A 203 6.87 8.23 -8.64
N VAL A 204 8.15 8.06 -8.31
CA VAL A 204 8.59 7.70 -6.95
C VAL A 204 9.67 8.69 -6.54
N THR A 205 9.39 9.55 -5.56
CA THR A 205 10.32 10.60 -5.08
C THR A 205 11.05 10.22 -3.78
N ALA A 206 10.63 9.12 -3.14
CA ALA A 206 11.27 8.55 -1.95
C ALA A 206 10.97 7.04 -1.90
N PRO A 207 11.79 6.17 -2.50
CA PRO A 207 11.49 4.75 -2.53
C PRO A 207 11.76 4.08 -1.17
N PRO A 208 11.11 2.94 -0.86
CA PRO A 208 11.35 2.20 0.36
C PRO A 208 12.79 1.66 0.43
N GLY A 209 13.33 1.58 1.64
CA GLY A 209 14.61 0.91 1.87
C GLY A 209 14.50 -0.60 1.64
N GLY A 210 15.44 -1.18 0.89
CA GLY A 210 15.53 -2.64 0.66
C GLY A 210 15.86 -3.02 -0.78
N VAL A 211 16.38 -4.23 -0.97
CA VAL A 211 16.60 -4.86 -2.29
C VAL A 211 15.42 -5.77 -2.59
N GLY A 212 14.83 -5.67 -3.78
CA GLY A 212 13.69 -6.50 -4.17
C GLY A 212 13.02 -6.02 -5.46
N THR A 213 11.96 -6.74 -5.84
CA THR A 213 11.04 -6.33 -6.91
C THR A 213 9.91 -5.51 -6.29
N TYR A 214 9.69 -4.33 -6.82
CA TYR A 214 8.66 -3.40 -6.37
C TYR A 214 7.65 -3.15 -7.48
N VAL A 215 6.38 -3.04 -7.13
CA VAL A 215 5.33 -2.59 -8.04
C VAL A 215 5.15 -1.08 -7.87
N MET A 216 5.03 -0.38 -8.98
CA MET A 216 4.74 1.05 -9.00
C MET A 216 3.25 1.33 -8.84
N THR A 217 2.89 2.27 -7.96
CA THR A 217 1.51 2.40 -7.45
C THR A 217 0.88 3.76 -7.72
N GLY A 218 1.51 4.58 -8.57
CA GLY A 218 1.15 5.99 -8.77
C GLY A 218 1.51 6.89 -7.57
N THR A 219 1.44 6.38 -6.33
CA THR A 219 1.80 7.08 -5.09
C THR A 219 3.16 6.65 -4.50
N GLY A 220 3.81 5.64 -5.08
CA GLY A 220 5.12 5.17 -4.63
C GLY A 220 5.48 3.78 -5.14
N LEU A 221 6.34 3.10 -4.38
CA LEU A 221 6.69 1.69 -4.59
C LEU A 221 6.15 0.86 -3.44
N THR A 222 5.57 -0.28 -3.76
CA THR A 222 5.22 -1.30 -2.78
C THR A 222 5.91 -2.60 -3.15
N LEU A 223 6.40 -3.33 -2.15
CA LEU A 223 7.03 -4.62 -2.37
C LEU A 223 6.07 -5.54 -3.12
N GLN A 224 6.59 -6.33 -4.06
CA GLN A 224 5.81 -7.21 -4.92
C GLN A 224 4.62 -7.86 -4.18
N SER A 225 3.41 -7.52 -4.64
CA SER A 225 2.16 -8.06 -4.12
C SER A 225 1.56 -9.00 -5.15
N SER A 226 1.03 -10.13 -4.69
CA SER A 226 0.20 -11.03 -5.52
C SER A 226 -1.25 -10.54 -5.64
N ASP A 227 -1.53 -9.30 -5.23
CA ASP A 227 -2.86 -8.70 -5.32
C ASP A 227 -3.18 -8.30 -6.79
N PRO A 228 -4.19 -8.93 -7.41
CA PRO A 228 -4.59 -8.66 -8.80
C PRO A 228 -5.17 -7.26 -9.00
N TYR A 229 -5.58 -6.56 -7.93
CA TYR A 229 -6.11 -5.20 -7.99
C TYR A 229 -5.04 -4.13 -8.05
N PHE A 230 -3.77 -4.52 -7.88
CA PHE A 230 -2.67 -3.58 -7.87
C PHE A 230 -2.16 -3.37 -9.29
N GLY A 231 -2.45 -2.22 -9.91
CA GLY A 231 -1.98 -1.92 -11.26
C GLY A 231 -2.90 -0.95 -12.02
N ALA A 232 -2.57 -0.74 -13.28
CA ALA A 232 -3.40 0.02 -14.21
C ALA A 232 -4.40 -0.93 -14.88
N VAL A 233 -5.71 -0.68 -14.68
CA VAL A 233 -6.77 -1.33 -15.47
C VAL A 233 -6.77 -0.72 -16.86
N MET A 234 -6.66 -1.57 -17.88
CA MET A 234 -6.63 -1.13 -19.26
C MET A 234 -8.04 -0.77 -19.74
N PRO A 235 -8.34 0.49 -20.11
CA PRO A 235 -9.68 0.86 -20.55
C PRO A 235 -10.01 0.36 -21.96
N VAL A 236 -8.99 0.04 -22.76
CA VAL A 236 -9.09 -0.43 -24.14
C VAL A 236 -8.07 -1.54 -24.39
N ALA A 237 -8.32 -2.37 -25.42
CA ALA A 237 -7.37 -3.38 -25.85
C ALA A 237 -6.17 -2.73 -26.57
N CYS A 238 -4.98 -3.22 -26.25
CA CYS A 238 -3.71 -2.79 -26.83
C CYS A 238 -3.19 -3.87 -27.77
N GLU A 239 -3.83 -4.00 -28.92
CA GLU A 239 -3.48 -4.99 -29.94
C GLU A 239 -2.17 -4.63 -30.64
N GLY A 240 -1.86 -3.33 -30.76
CA GLY A 240 -0.58 -2.84 -31.30
C GLY A 240 0.57 -2.87 -30.29
N GLY A 241 0.34 -3.43 -29.10
CA GLY A 241 1.33 -3.54 -28.03
C GLY A 241 1.51 -2.24 -27.21
N PHE A 242 2.57 -2.24 -26.40
CA PHE A 242 2.93 -1.12 -25.51
C PHE A 242 4.32 -0.60 -25.81
N THR A 243 4.58 0.65 -25.48
CA THR A 243 5.94 1.15 -25.30
C THR A 243 6.14 1.59 -23.85
N LEU A 244 7.09 0.96 -23.17
CA LEU A 244 7.55 1.35 -21.84
C LEU A 244 8.70 2.34 -21.99
N THR A 245 8.59 3.51 -21.37
CA THR A 245 9.66 4.49 -21.29
C THR A 245 9.98 4.79 -19.83
N ALA A 246 11.24 4.73 -19.44
CA ALA A 246 11.67 4.94 -18.07
C ALA A 246 12.78 5.99 -17.98
N ILE A 247 12.73 6.83 -16.96
CA ILE A 247 13.68 7.93 -16.72
C ILE A 247 14.12 7.93 -15.26
N LEU A 248 15.43 7.93 -15.05
CA LEU A 248 16.06 8.01 -13.74
C LEU A 248 16.55 9.44 -13.49
N ALA A 249 16.03 10.12 -12.46
CA ALA A 249 16.36 11.52 -12.16
C ALA A 249 17.03 11.67 -10.79
N GLY A 250 18.25 12.22 -10.70
CA GLY A 250 18.99 12.34 -9.43
C GLY A 250 20.13 11.32 -9.31
N GLN A 251 21.10 11.55 -8.41
CA GLN A 251 22.27 10.67 -8.34
C GLN A 251 21.90 9.33 -7.68
N VAL A 252 22.22 8.21 -8.34
CA VAL A 252 22.01 6.86 -7.79
C VAL A 252 23.32 6.28 -7.28
N PRO A 253 23.29 5.31 -6.33
CA PRO A 253 24.51 4.72 -5.77
C PRO A 253 25.46 4.19 -6.86
N ALA A 254 26.76 4.23 -6.59
CA ALA A 254 27.76 3.67 -7.51
C ALA A 254 27.48 2.17 -7.71
N ARG A 255 27.40 1.74 -8.98
CA ARG A 255 27.05 0.37 -9.44
C ARG A 255 25.56 -0.03 -9.30
N ALA A 256 24.68 0.93 -9.01
CA ALA A 256 23.24 0.68 -9.08
C ALA A 256 22.81 0.40 -10.52
N ALA A 257 22.04 -0.66 -10.71
CA ALA A 257 21.35 -1.01 -11.94
C ALA A 257 19.90 -1.36 -11.60
N TYR A 258 18.96 -0.71 -12.28
CA TYR A 258 17.53 -0.85 -12.08
C TYR A 258 16.88 -1.38 -13.35
N THR A 259 16.17 -2.49 -13.24
CA THR A 259 15.42 -3.13 -14.32
C THR A 259 13.94 -2.83 -14.13
N VAL A 260 13.34 -2.14 -15.09
CA VAL A 260 11.91 -1.85 -15.16
C VAL A 260 11.28 -2.81 -16.17
N THR A 261 10.15 -3.43 -15.81
CA THR A 261 9.43 -4.40 -16.66
C THR A 261 7.92 -4.24 -16.51
N ALA A 262 7.16 -4.49 -17.57
CA ALA A 262 5.70 -4.53 -17.53
C ALA A 262 5.19 -5.98 -17.48
N HIS A 263 4.23 -6.22 -16.61
CA HIS A 263 3.58 -7.50 -16.41
C HIS A 263 2.06 -7.37 -16.54
N ARG A 264 1.43 -8.37 -17.14
CA ARG A 264 -0.03 -8.58 -17.00
C ARG A 264 -0.25 -9.45 -15.77
N VAL A 265 -1.10 -9.02 -14.84
CA VAL A 265 -1.27 -9.70 -13.53
C VAL A 265 -2.66 -10.22 -13.28
N ALA A 266 -3.65 -9.73 -14.02
CA ALA A 266 -5.00 -10.26 -14.04
C ALA A 266 -5.65 -9.95 -15.38
N SER A 267 -6.60 -10.79 -15.79
CA SER A 267 -7.49 -10.48 -16.89
C SER A 267 -8.83 -9.97 -16.36
N GLY A 268 -9.43 -8.99 -17.02
CA GLY A 268 -10.68 -8.35 -16.55
C GLY A 268 -11.89 -9.29 -16.43
N THR A 269 -11.80 -10.50 -16.98
CA THR A 269 -12.83 -11.56 -16.84
C THR A 269 -12.58 -12.50 -15.66
N ALA A 270 -11.37 -12.51 -15.10
CA ALA A 270 -10.92 -13.38 -14.02
C ALA A 270 -9.98 -12.62 -13.08
N LEU A 271 -10.52 -11.62 -12.37
CA LEU A 271 -9.78 -10.86 -11.36
C LEU A 271 -9.38 -11.72 -10.14
N ASP A 272 -9.90 -12.95 -10.04
CA ASP A 272 -9.59 -13.90 -8.98
C ASP A 272 -8.37 -14.82 -9.30
N GLN A 273 -7.85 -14.79 -10.53
CA GLN A 273 -6.71 -15.63 -10.96
C GLN A 273 -5.49 -14.76 -11.27
N VAL A 274 -4.41 -15.00 -10.53
CA VAL A 274 -3.14 -14.27 -10.63
C VAL A 274 -2.15 -15.09 -11.45
N ASP A 275 -2.18 -14.91 -12.76
CA ASP A 275 -1.11 -15.39 -13.65
C ASP A 275 -0.27 -14.20 -14.07
N VAL A 276 0.77 -13.90 -13.26
CA VAL A 276 1.75 -12.85 -13.58
C VAL A 276 2.54 -13.31 -14.80
N LEU A 277 2.09 -12.87 -15.97
CA LEU A 277 2.77 -13.14 -17.23
C LEU A 277 3.57 -11.92 -17.63
N PRO A 278 4.89 -12.05 -17.85
CA PRO A 278 5.63 -10.99 -18.48
C PRO A 278 4.99 -10.67 -19.83
N ILE A 279 4.97 -9.39 -20.18
CA ILE A 279 4.58 -8.96 -21.51
C ILE A 279 5.85 -9.20 -22.36
N THR A 280 6.00 -10.45 -22.83
CA THR A 280 7.26 -11.22 -22.88
C THR A 280 8.33 -10.82 -23.89
N ASP A 281 8.12 -9.88 -24.81
CA ASP A 281 9.11 -9.70 -25.89
C ASP A 281 10.07 -8.52 -25.75
N ALA A 282 9.85 -7.51 -24.90
CA ALA A 282 10.87 -6.46 -24.70
C ALA A 282 10.65 -5.40 -23.61
N SER A 283 9.73 -5.49 -22.64
CA SER A 283 9.55 -4.36 -21.71
C SER A 283 10.67 -4.17 -20.66
N GLN A 284 11.84 -4.82 -20.78
CA GLN A 284 12.95 -4.65 -19.86
C GLN A 284 13.76 -3.39 -20.20
N CYS A 285 13.58 -2.35 -19.38
CA CYS A 285 14.43 -1.16 -19.39
C CYS A 285 15.45 -1.22 -18.26
N VAL A 286 16.74 -1.20 -18.61
CA VAL A 286 17.84 -1.15 -17.63
C VAL A 286 18.36 0.27 -17.52
N LEU A 287 18.38 0.80 -16.29
CA LEU A 287 18.81 2.16 -15.97
C LEU A 287 19.93 2.14 -14.94
N ASP A 288 20.96 2.96 -15.16
CA ASP A 288 22.07 3.17 -14.23
C ASP A 288 22.57 4.63 -14.27
N ASN A 289 23.78 4.90 -13.75
CA ASN A 289 24.35 6.26 -13.79
C ASN A 289 24.75 6.73 -15.20
N SER A 290 25.00 5.81 -16.14
CA SER A 290 25.37 6.08 -17.53
C SER A 290 24.13 6.11 -18.43
N GLU A 291 23.23 5.14 -18.27
CA GLU A 291 22.00 5.03 -19.04
C GLU A 291 20.81 5.46 -18.17
N ARG A 292 20.45 6.74 -18.32
CA ARG A 292 19.44 7.39 -17.44
C ARG A 292 18.04 7.40 -18.04
N THR A 293 17.90 7.00 -19.30
CA THR A 293 16.63 6.96 -20.02
C THR A 293 16.58 5.68 -20.84
N CYS A 294 15.43 5.02 -20.88
CA CYS A 294 15.24 3.84 -21.72
C CYS A 294 13.84 3.84 -22.32
N SER A 295 13.71 3.32 -23.54
CA SER A 295 12.41 3.05 -24.17
C SER A 295 12.44 1.66 -24.78
N ALA A 296 11.43 0.84 -24.45
CA ALA A 296 11.37 -0.54 -24.86
C ALA A 296 9.92 -0.89 -25.31
N PRO A 297 9.72 -1.24 -26.60
CA PRO A 297 8.42 -1.66 -27.10
C PRO A 297 8.10 -3.09 -26.65
N ALA A 298 6.84 -3.46 -26.56
CA ALA A 298 6.37 -4.80 -26.28
C ALA A 298 5.23 -5.14 -27.24
N THR A 299 5.35 -6.27 -27.93
CA THR A 299 4.42 -6.75 -28.97
C THR A 299 3.28 -7.58 -28.39
N THR A 300 3.38 -8.01 -27.13
CA THR A 300 2.36 -8.85 -26.51
C THR A 300 1.06 -8.05 -26.33
N PRO A 301 -0.05 -8.51 -26.91
CA PRO A 301 -1.32 -7.80 -26.78
C PRO A 301 -1.86 -7.91 -25.35
N VAL A 302 -2.52 -6.86 -24.90
CA VAL A 302 -3.25 -6.81 -23.62
C VAL A 302 -4.70 -6.45 -23.91
N ALA A 303 -5.64 -7.20 -23.35
CA ALA A 303 -7.05 -6.99 -23.61
C ALA A 303 -7.59 -5.79 -22.80
N ALA A 304 -8.74 -5.27 -23.23
CA ALA A 304 -9.49 -4.34 -22.39
C ALA A 304 -9.85 -5.00 -21.06
N ASN A 305 -9.78 -4.22 -19.98
CA ASN A 305 -9.99 -4.61 -18.59
C ASN A 305 -8.90 -5.50 -17.96
N ASP A 306 -7.85 -5.88 -18.69
CA ASP A 306 -6.68 -6.50 -18.06
C ASP A 306 -6.00 -5.52 -17.09
N VAL A 307 -5.35 -6.06 -16.06
CA VAL A 307 -4.56 -5.28 -15.11
C VAL A 307 -3.07 -5.41 -15.46
N VAL A 308 -2.43 -4.27 -15.69
CA VAL A 308 -1.00 -4.17 -16.00
C VAL A 308 -0.24 -3.54 -14.84
N GLN A 309 0.84 -4.20 -14.43
CA GLN A 309 1.77 -3.70 -13.43
C GLN A 309 3.10 -3.31 -14.06
N VAL A 310 3.67 -2.20 -13.60
CA VAL A 310 5.10 -1.92 -13.78
C VAL A 310 5.85 -2.40 -12.55
N GLN A 311 6.81 -3.29 -12.77
CA GLN A 311 7.69 -3.82 -11.76
C GLN A 311 9.10 -3.29 -11.95
N VAL A 312 9.75 -2.94 -10.84
CA VAL A 312 11.13 -2.48 -10.81
C VAL A 312 11.94 -3.37 -9.89
N SER A 313 13.01 -3.94 -10.40
CA SER A 313 14.01 -4.66 -9.61
C SER A 313 15.33 -3.90 -9.63
N GLY A 314 16.05 -3.93 -8.51
CA GLY A 314 17.34 -3.26 -8.37
C GLY A 314 18.38 -4.18 -7.76
N ASN A 315 19.64 -4.03 -8.17
CA ASN A 315 20.77 -4.72 -7.54
C ASN A 315 21.27 -4.02 -6.25
N THR A 316 20.79 -2.81 -6.00
CA THR A 316 21.06 -2.01 -4.81
C THR A 316 19.74 -1.44 -4.29
N ALA A 317 19.73 -0.99 -3.03
CA ALA A 317 18.54 -0.39 -2.44
C ALA A 317 18.12 0.89 -3.19
N PHE A 318 16.81 1.13 -3.25
CA PHE A 318 16.25 2.34 -3.84
C PHE A 318 16.23 3.48 -2.80
N ASN A 319 17.39 3.88 -2.29
CA ASN A 319 17.51 4.87 -1.21
C ASN A 319 18.38 6.07 -1.64
N TRP A 320 17.92 6.80 -2.64
CA TRP A 320 18.66 7.92 -3.22
C TRP A 320 17.76 9.14 -3.45
N GLY A 321 18.35 10.34 -3.41
CA GLY A 321 17.63 11.63 -3.37
C GLY A 321 17.12 12.11 -4.74
N GLY A 322 16.33 11.29 -5.42
CA GLY A 322 15.76 11.61 -6.72
C GLY A 322 14.47 10.83 -7.02
N GLY A 323 14.16 10.58 -8.28
CA GLY A 323 13.01 9.75 -8.64
C GLY A 323 13.11 8.95 -9.92
N LEU A 324 12.30 7.90 -9.98
CA LEU A 324 12.12 7.04 -11.15
C LEU A 324 10.75 7.33 -11.76
N TYR A 325 10.75 7.69 -13.04
CA TYR A 325 9.55 7.98 -13.81
C TYR A 325 9.36 6.90 -14.87
N VAL A 326 8.17 6.32 -14.94
CA VAL A 326 7.83 5.35 -15.99
C VAL A 326 6.56 5.77 -16.68
N ASN A 327 6.59 5.69 -18.00
CA ASN A 327 5.49 5.94 -18.91
C ASN A 327 5.18 4.65 -19.67
N LEU A 328 3.93 4.19 -19.62
CA LEU A 328 3.43 3.14 -20.49
C LEU A 328 2.50 3.76 -21.53
N SER A 329 2.80 3.57 -22.81
CA SER A 329 1.95 4.03 -23.90
C SER A 329 1.37 2.84 -24.66
N CYS A 330 0.05 2.82 -24.84
CA CYS A 330 -0.67 1.77 -25.55
C CYS A 330 -1.07 2.26 -26.95
N LYS A 331 -0.86 1.40 -27.95
CA LYS A 331 -1.35 1.60 -29.32
C LYS A 331 -2.59 0.75 -29.54
N SER A 332 -3.67 1.35 -30.06
CA SER A 332 -4.82 0.56 -30.52
C SER A 332 -4.45 -0.27 -31.74
N GLY A 333 -5.09 -1.44 -31.89
CA GLY A 333 -5.11 -2.15 -33.17
C GLY A 333 -5.75 -1.26 -34.24
N ASN A 334 -5.30 -1.44 -35.47
CA ASN A 334 -5.82 -0.75 -36.64
C ASN A 334 -6.85 -1.65 -37.33
#